data_AF-A0A4R4QUC1-F1
#
_entry.id   AF-A0A4R4QUC1-F1
#
_cell.length_a   1.000
_cell.length_b   1.000
_cell.length_c   1.000
_cell.angle_alpha   90.00
_cell.angle_beta   90.00
_cell.angle_gamma   90.00
#
_symmetry.space_group_name_H-M   'P 1'
#
loop_
_entity.id
_entity.type
_entity.pdbx_description
1 polymer ?
#
loop_
_entity_poly.entity_id
_entity_poly.type
_entity_poly.pdbx_seq_one_letter_code
_entity_poly.pdbx_strand_id
1 'polypeptide(L)' 'MTRIITRVGDAVLGKVLGREEAGACVPENGQACACVASDGYCSGGVYFRRYRQGYYNCNGACVTSTSRSLCYVKKAGVC' A
#
# COMPACT_ATOMS: atom_id res chain seq x y z
N MET A 1 -8.18 12.21 44.14
CA MET A 1 -9.31 12.82 43.42
C MET A 1 -9.01 13.01 41.91
N THR A 2 -8.37 12.04 41.24
CA THR A 2 -7.88 12.20 39.84
C THR A 2 -8.24 11.04 38.90
N ARG A 3 -8.99 10.03 39.37
CA ARG A 3 -9.31 8.81 38.59
C ARG A 3 -10.64 8.83 37.84
N ILE A 4 -11.47 9.85 38.04
CA ILE A 4 -12.82 9.89 37.46
C ILE A 4 -12.85 10.62 36.10
N ILE A 5 -11.91 11.54 35.86
CA ILE A 5 -11.88 12.38 34.64
C ILE A 5 -11.43 11.60 33.41
N THR A 6 -10.60 10.55 33.57
CA THR A 6 -10.08 9.77 32.43
C THR A 6 -11.13 8.87 31.76
N ARG A 7 -12.18 8.42 32.46
CA ARG A 7 -13.20 7.54 31.85
C ARG A 7 -14.19 8.26 30.94
N VAL A 8 -14.35 9.57 31.10
CA VAL A 8 -15.29 10.34 30.27
C VAL A 8 -14.66 10.74 28.93
N GLY A 9 -13.33 10.91 28.89
CA GLY A 9 -12.60 11.20 27.64
C GLY A 9 -12.74 10.09 26.59
N ASP A 10 -12.57 8.82 26.99
CA ASP A 10 -12.70 7.66 26.09
C ASP A 10 -14.13 7.49 25.55
N ALA A 11 -15.14 7.73 26.39
CA ALA A 11 -16.55 7.57 25.98
C ALA A 11 -17.04 8.67 25.02
N VAL A 12 -16.45 9.86 25.08
CA VAL A 12 -16.75 10.95 24.13
C VAL A 12 -15.99 10.74 22.81
N LEU A 13 -14.75 10.25 22.84
CA LEU A 13 -14.02 9.88 21.61
C LEU A 13 -14.80 8.84 20.80
N GLY A 14 -15.38 7.82 21.44
CA GLY A 14 -16.18 6.79 20.78
C GLY A 14 -17.56 7.24 20.26
N LYS A 15 -18.01 8.47 20.60
CA LYS A 15 -19.26 9.06 20.09
C LYS A 15 -19.03 10.10 18.99
N VAL A 16 -17.87 10.76 18.99
CA VAL A 16 -17.44 11.69 17.92
C VAL A 16 -16.81 10.93 16.75
N LEU A 17 -16.09 9.84 17.04
CA LEU A 17 -15.78 8.80 16.06
C LEU A 17 -17.09 8.06 15.81
N GLY A 18 -17.91 8.60 14.90
CA GLY A 18 -19.08 7.90 14.41
C GLY A 18 -18.71 6.46 14.08
N ARG A 19 -19.69 5.57 14.12
CA ARG A 19 -19.63 4.36 13.29
C ARG A 19 -19.57 4.82 11.84
N GLU A 20 -18.40 5.24 11.41
CA GLU A 20 -18.08 5.31 10.02
C GLU A 20 -17.68 3.88 9.67
N GLU A 21 -18.40 3.28 8.74
CA GLU A 21 -17.76 2.42 7.77
C GLU A 21 -16.77 3.26 6.93
N ALA A 22 -15.79 3.90 7.58
CA ALA A 22 -14.70 4.56 6.91
C ALA A 22 -13.61 3.52 6.81
N GLY A 23 -13.36 3.04 5.60
CA GLY A 23 -12.17 2.26 5.26
C GLY A 23 -10.92 3.07 5.58
N ALA A 24 -10.52 3.06 6.85
CA ALA A 24 -9.28 3.64 7.30
C ALA A 24 -8.16 2.88 6.60
N CYS A 25 -7.52 3.54 5.63
CA CYS A 25 -6.32 3.00 5.00
C CYS A 25 -5.28 2.72 6.09
N VAL A 26 -4.51 1.63 5.93
CA VAL A 26 -3.37 1.37 6.82
C VAL A 26 -2.45 2.60 6.93
N PRO A 27 -1.79 2.82 8.07
CA PRO A 27 -0.94 4.00 8.27
C PRO A 27 0.23 4.08 7.28
N GLU A 28 0.66 2.95 6.72
CA GLU A 28 1.70 2.87 5.70
C GLU A 28 1.22 3.25 4.29
N ASN A 29 -0.08 3.51 4.08
CA ASN A 29 -0.64 3.79 2.77
C ASN A 29 0.14 4.91 2.04
N GLY A 30 0.59 4.62 0.83
CA GLY A 30 1.41 5.53 0.01
C GLY A 30 2.91 5.49 0.30
N GLN A 31 3.37 4.90 1.41
CA GLN A 31 4.79 4.71 1.68
C GLN A 31 5.40 3.69 0.72
N ALA A 32 6.69 3.87 0.42
CA ALA A 32 7.45 2.95 -0.41
C ALA A 32 7.61 1.59 0.31
N CYS A 33 7.33 0.50 -0.40
CA CYS A 33 7.54 -0.86 0.07
C CYS A 33 8.73 -1.50 -0.69
N ALA A 34 8.48 -2.49 -1.54
CA ALA A 34 9.50 -3.18 -2.34
C ALA A 34 9.33 -2.93 -3.84
N CYS A 35 10.30 -3.39 -4.64
CA CYS A 35 10.13 -3.44 -6.09
C CYS A 35 9.21 -4.60 -6.47
N VAL A 36 8.02 -4.28 -6.97
CA VAL A 36 6.97 -5.25 -7.30
C VAL A 36 6.90 -5.43 -8.81
N ALA A 37 6.57 -6.64 -9.24
CA ALA A 37 6.33 -6.94 -10.64
C ALA A 37 5.19 -6.06 -11.18
N SER A 38 5.46 -5.37 -12.28
CA SER A 38 4.49 -4.54 -12.99
C SER A 38 4.23 -5.16 -14.36
N ASP A 39 4.43 -4.38 -15.42
CA ASP A 39 4.28 -4.76 -16.81
C ASP A 39 5.47 -5.56 -17.36
N GLY A 40 5.34 -6.04 -18.60
CA GLY A 40 6.41 -6.72 -19.32
C GLY A 40 6.29 -6.51 -20.82
N TYR A 41 7.35 -6.88 -21.53
CA TYR A 41 7.43 -6.74 -22.98
C TYR A 41 8.26 -7.88 -23.58
N CYS A 42 7.97 -8.18 -24.85
CA CYS A 42 8.74 -9.14 -25.62
C CYS A 42 9.81 -8.43 -26.44
N SER A 43 11.03 -8.95 -26.44
CA SER A 43 12.11 -8.49 -27.31
C SER A 43 13.01 -9.67 -27.69
N GLY A 44 13.20 -9.90 -28.99
CA GLY A 44 14.06 -10.97 -29.49
C GLY A 44 13.68 -12.39 -29.03
N GLY A 45 12.39 -12.72 -28.95
CA GLY A 45 11.91 -14.03 -28.49
C GLY A 45 11.98 -14.25 -26.97
N VAL A 46 12.27 -13.19 -26.21
CA VAL A 46 12.40 -13.24 -24.75
C VAL A 46 11.39 -12.32 -24.10
N TYR A 47 10.70 -12.82 -23.08
CA TYR A 47 9.80 -12.03 -22.25
C TYR A 47 10.58 -11.39 -21.08
N PHE A 48 10.57 -10.07 -21.03
CA PHE A 48 11.16 -9.25 -19.97
C PHE A 48 10.08 -8.69 -19.06
N ARG A 49 10.22 -8.90 -17.75
CA ARG A 49 9.32 -8.36 -16.73
C ARG A 49 9.95 -7.17 -16.04
N ARG A 50 9.22 -6.05 -15.98
CA ARG A 50 9.64 -4.83 -15.29
C ARG A 50 9.21 -4.88 -13.84
N TYR A 51 10.11 -4.49 -12.95
CA TYR A 51 9.87 -4.33 -11.53
C TYR A 51 9.95 -2.86 -11.19
N ARG A 52 8.88 -2.32 -10.61
CA ARG A 52 8.73 -0.89 -10.30
C ARG A 52 8.58 -0.67 -8.81
N GLN A 53 8.91 0.53 -8.34
CA GLN A 53 8.77 0.88 -6.93
C GLN A 53 7.32 0.72 -6.51
N GLY A 54 7.09 -0.18 -5.56
CA GLY A 54 5.79 -0.41 -4.96
C GLY A 54 5.49 0.59 -3.85
N TYR A 55 4.20 0.72 -3.56
CA TYR A 55 3.66 1.45 -2.43
C TYR A 55 2.56 0.62 -1.74
N TYR A 56 2.36 0.84 -0.45
CA TYR A 56 1.25 0.21 0.26
C TYR A 56 -0.08 0.83 -0.18
N ASN A 57 -1.05 -0.01 -0.53
CA ASN A 57 -2.43 0.43 -0.70
C ASN A 57 -3.15 0.50 0.66
N CYS A 58 -4.40 0.95 0.65
CA CYS A 58 -5.22 1.06 1.85
C CYS A 58 -5.41 -0.25 2.63
N ASN A 59 -5.20 -1.39 2.00
CA ASN A 59 -5.30 -2.71 2.63
C ASN A 59 -3.95 -3.23 3.17
N GLY A 60 -2.87 -2.44 3.07
CA GLY A 60 -1.52 -2.86 3.44
C GLY A 60 -0.85 -3.81 2.44
N ALA A 61 -1.43 -3.99 1.25
CA ALA A 61 -0.77 -4.75 0.20
C ALA A 61 0.24 -3.87 -0.54
N CYS A 62 1.44 -4.41 -0.75
CA CYS A 62 2.46 -3.76 -1.56
C CYS A 62 2.12 -3.92 -3.05
N VAL A 63 1.64 -2.83 -3.66
CA VAL A 63 1.21 -2.78 -5.06
C VAL A 63 2.05 -1.78 -5.84
N THR A 64 2.00 -1.82 -7.17
CA THR A 64 2.68 -0.83 -8.01
C THR A 64 1.83 -0.45 -9.21
N SER A 65 2.21 0.63 -9.89
CA SER A 65 1.57 1.10 -11.13
C SER A 65 2.64 1.36 -12.20
N THR A 66 2.22 1.42 -13.47
CA THR A 66 3.11 1.70 -14.60
C THR A 66 3.71 3.11 -14.57
N SER A 67 3.13 4.03 -13.79
CA SER A 67 3.63 5.39 -13.57
C SER A 67 4.73 5.49 -12.52
N ARG A 68 5.00 4.43 -11.73
CA ARG A 68 6.07 4.44 -10.73
C ARG A 68 7.45 4.24 -11.38
N SER A 69 8.48 4.71 -10.68
CA SER A 69 9.87 4.56 -11.10
C SER A 69 10.24 3.09 -11.30
N LEU A 70 11.05 2.83 -12.32
CA LEU A 70 11.54 1.50 -12.63
C LEU A 70 12.72 1.18 -11.70
N CYS A 71 12.66 0.04 -11.02
CA CYS A 71 13.77 -0.45 -10.23
C CYS A 71 14.75 -1.23 -11.11
N TYR A 72 14.26 -2.27 -11.78
CA TYR A 72 15.04 -3.15 -12.64
C TYR A 72 14.14 -3.94 -13.59
N VAL A 73 14.76 -4.60 -14.58
CA VAL A 73 14.08 -5.50 -15.52
C VAL A 73 14.72 -6.88 -15.41
N LYS A 74 13.90 -7.94 -15.42
CA LYS A 74 14.37 -9.32 -15.33
C LYS A 74 13.78 -10.15 -16.48
N LYS A 75 14.59 -11.00 -17.10
CA LYS A 75 14.11 -12.05 -18.00
C LYS A 75 13.19 -13.00 -17.22
N ALA A 76 11.95 -13.14 -17.68
CA ALA A 76 10.94 -13.95 -17.01
C ALA A 76 10.51 -15.17 -17.83
N GLY A 77 10.74 -15.18 -19.14
CA GLY A 77 10.40 -16.33 -19.96
C GLY A 77 10.72 -16.15 -21.43
N VAL A 78 10.08 -17.00 -22.24
CA VAL A 78 10.03 -16.88 -23.69
C VAL A 78 8.75 -16.19 -24.11
N CYS A 79 8.84 -15.51 -25.25
CA CYS A 79 7.74 -14.98 -26.02
C CYS A 79 7.96 -15.52 -27.44
#